data_AF-A0A1Z5JJG6-F1
#
_entry.id   AF-A0A1Z5JJG6-F1
#
_cell.length_a   1.000
_cell.length_b   1.000
_cell.length_c   1.000
_cell.angle_alpha   90.00
_cell.angle_beta   90.00
_cell.angle_gamma   90.00
#
_symmetry.space_group_name_H-M   'P 1'
#
loop_
_entity.id
_entity.type
_entity.pdbx_description
1 polymer ?
#
loop_
_entity_poly.entity_id
_entity_poly.type
_entity_poly.pdbx_seq_one_letter_code
_entity_poly.pdbx_strand_id
1 'polypeptide(L)'
;MVYNPFSQALNNPPPPASSNPPPYNPAVSMTAATTSYTGSASSTPPKKYVRIDGVMKLNPEFKKWKEATEGKPATTVANANVALPVVTNMEDHEALNEASVASGGKEFALSESTNATIEMMQEPEISMEAGMQPDTMVDELGSVLNKYEVPMGLMNKLMMLSEFEVLEFMVDDSGSMTLLSDTLTATKQTQTRWQEAHARLKEMLEILAYVPFQEIQVCFLNRPDRVSLKRLGRDPKSFLVDAYRQIDACFQRGPMGGTPVFEKLQESFAMGANRSIARYLFCDGTPNGGLLAKEGITKLLINRLNPAQNPMTFLSCSDTDAEVEWMKDVEEVAPYCSECDDFADEAAEVLRDQGMALPFTKGFYLICSLVAASSPEDLDAMDESVPFTKTTLDNLLGVNHDEASYKHYFDHFMKAQHARVVENDDYGRPKKADQLKKNQNWRAYYSDFVRVPVANQIPAVQTFKQQLKQAEG
;
A
#
# COMPACT_ATOMS: atom_id res chain seq x y z
N MET A 1 -39.02 41.82 37.83
CA MET A 1 -39.43 42.83 36.82
C MET A 1 -38.18 43.33 36.12
N VAL A 2 -37.82 42.73 34.98
CA VAL A 2 -36.92 43.30 33.98
C VAL A 2 -37.41 42.79 32.63
N TYR A 3 -37.59 43.73 31.71
CA TYR A 3 -38.08 43.60 30.34
C TYR A 3 -37.18 42.70 29.47
N ASN A 4 -37.78 41.90 28.58
CA ASN A 4 -37.11 41.38 27.39
C ASN A 4 -37.97 41.68 26.15
N PRO A 5 -37.54 42.57 25.24
CA PRO A 5 -38.25 42.91 24.02
C PRO A 5 -37.82 42.00 22.85
N PHE A 6 -38.55 42.06 21.74
CA PHE A 6 -38.40 41.31 20.48
C PHE A 6 -39.23 40.02 20.35
N SER A 7 -40.54 40.25 20.22
CA SER A 7 -41.40 39.48 19.33
C SER A 7 -41.61 40.30 18.04
N GLN A 8 -41.70 39.59 16.90
CA GLN A 8 -42.07 40.03 15.54
C GLN A 8 -40.93 40.27 14.53
N ALA A 9 -40.65 39.24 13.72
CA ALA A 9 -40.45 39.33 12.27
C ALA A 9 -40.66 37.91 11.69
N LEU A 10 -41.82 37.65 11.07
CA LEU A 10 -42.04 37.60 9.61
C LEU A 10 -41.66 36.26 8.98
N ASN A 11 -42.71 35.48 8.70
CA ASN A 11 -42.75 34.40 7.72
C ASN A 11 -42.23 34.89 6.37
N ASN A 12 -41.10 34.37 5.93
CA ASN A 12 -40.73 34.36 4.52
C ASN A 12 -40.55 32.89 4.09
N PRO A 13 -41.26 32.43 3.04
CA PRO A 13 -40.97 31.14 2.43
C PRO A 13 -39.60 31.17 1.75
N PRO A 14 -38.91 30.02 1.65
CA PRO A 14 -37.61 29.94 0.98
C PRO A 14 -37.73 30.31 -0.51
N PRO A 15 -36.70 30.93 -1.11
CA PRO A 15 -36.68 31.22 -2.53
C PRO A 15 -36.66 29.92 -3.35
N PRO A 16 -37.26 29.90 -4.55
CA PRO A 16 -37.19 28.75 -5.43
C PRO A 16 -35.75 28.51 -5.88
N ALA A 17 -35.29 27.27 -5.79
CA ALA A 17 -34.02 26.82 -6.35
C ALA A 17 -33.99 27.11 -7.85
N SER A 18 -33.18 28.10 -8.25
CA SER A 18 -32.81 28.35 -9.63
C SER A 18 -31.40 27.83 -9.88
N SER A 19 -31.31 26.70 -10.57
CA SER A 19 -30.14 26.38 -11.39
C SER A 19 -30.57 25.37 -12.44
N ASN A 20 -30.99 25.89 -13.59
CA ASN A 20 -30.97 25.11 -14.83
C ASN A 20 -29.52 24.66 -15.05
N PRO A 21 -29.23 23.35 -15.18
CA PRO A 21 -27.97 22.92 -15.75
C PRO A 21 -27.90 23.40 -17.21
N PRO A 22 -26.72 23.80 -17.71
CA PRO A 22 -26.58 24.14 -19.11
C PRO A 22 -26.97 22.94 -19.98
N PRO A 23 -27.58 23.17 -21.16
CA PRO A 23 -28.03 22.09 -22.03
C PRO A 23 -26.83 21.28 -22.51
N TYR A 24 -26.83 20.00 -22.16
CA TYR A 24 -25.95 18.98 -22.72
C TYR A 24 -26.24 18.89 -24.22
N ASN A 25 -25.24 19.21 -25.02
CA ASN A 25 -25.29 19.20 -26.48
C ASN A 25 -24.92 17.80 -26.96
N PRO A 26 -25.84 16.97 -27.49
CA PRO A 26 -25.47 15.69 -28.07
C PRO A 26 -25.02 15.89 -29.52
N ALA A 27 -24.02 15.12 -29.92
CA ALA A 27 -23.50 14.98 -31.29
C ALA A 27 -22.54 16.07 -31.78
N VAL A 28 -21.25 15.84 -31.51
CA VAL A 28 -20.25 15.96 -32.57
C VAL A 28 -19.76 14.55 -32.87
N SER A 29 -20.29 13.99 -33.96
CA SER A 29 -19.78 12.79 -34.60
C SER A 29 -18.34 13.05 -35.04
N MET A 30 -17.38 12.58 -34.25
CA MET A 30 -16.05 12.31 -34.77
C MET A 30 -16.12 10.96 -35.45
N THR A 31 -16.29 10.97 -36.76
CA THR A 31 -15.86 9.86 -37.62
C THR A 31 -14.36 9.70 -37.44
N ALA A 32 -13.95 8.94 -36.43
CA ALA A 32 -12.62 8.39 -36.37
C ALA A 32 -12.45 7.53 -37.62
N ALA A 33 -11.57 7.98 -38.52
CA ALA A 33 -11.08 7.12 -39.58
C ALA A 33 -10.37 5.96 -38.89
N THR A 34 -11.03 4.80 -38.87
CA THR A 34 -10.43 3.53 -38.47
C THR A 34 -9.40 3.19 -39.53
N THR A 35 -8.19 3.74 -39.38
CA THR A 35 -7.03 3.27 -40.14
C THR A 35 -6.76 1.87 -39.64
N SER A 36 -7.33 0.88 -40.34
CA SER A 36 -7.05 -0.52 -40.16
C SER A 36 -5.57 -0.73 -40.47
N TYR A 37 -4.73 -0.62 -39.44
CA TYR A 37 -3.34 -1.05 -39.49
C TYR A 37 -3.36 -2.59 -39.60
N THR A 38 -3.43 -3.09 -40.83
CA THR A 38 -3.09 -4.47 -41.17
C THR A 38 -1.56 -4.62 -41.18
N GLY A 39 -0.92 -4.19 -40.10
CA GLY A 39 0.47 -4.51 -39.83
C GLY A 39 0.48 -5.93 -39.29
N SER A 40 1.04 -6.86 -40.06
CA SER A 40 1.42 -8.19 -39.60
C SER A 40 2.15 -8.07 -38.26
N ALA A 41 1.44 -8.29 -37.15
CA ALA A 41 2.04 -8.27 -35.82
C ALA A 41 3.16 -9.30 -35.82
N SER A 42 4.39 -8.84 -35.61
CA SER A 42 5.52 -9.71 -35.28
C SER A 42 5.04 -10.69 -34.19
N SER A 43 5.13 -11.99 -34.45
CA SER A 43 4.71 -13.02 -33.51
C SER A 43 5.55 -13.05 -32.23
N THR A 44 6.71 -12.39 -32.23
CA THR A 44 7.62 -12.37 -31.09
C THR A 44 7.29 -11.19 -30.17
N PRO A 45 7.10 -11.42 -28.86
CA PRO A 45 6.87 -10.33 -27.90
C PRO A 45 8.05 -9.36 -27.86
N PRO A 46 7.82 -8.03 -27.74
CA PRO A 46 8.88 -7.07 -27.49
C PRO A 46 9.59 -7.37 -26.16
N LYS A 47 10.86 -6.94 -26.02
CA LYS A 47 11.60 -7.06 -24.74
C LYS A 47 10.90 -6.28 -23.64
N LYS A 48 10.81 -6.83 -22.42
CA LYS A 48 10.14 -6.19 -21.27
C LYS A 48 10.78 -4.87 -20.86
N TYR A 49 12.10 -4.77 -20.89
CA TYR A 49 12.84 -3.57 -20.49
C TYR A 49 13.63 -2.93 -21.64
N VAL A 50 13.87 -1.63 -21.53
CA VAL A 50 14.65 -0.84 -22.49
C VAL A 50 15.36 0.32 -21.78
N ARG A 51 16.51 0.74 -22.30
CA ARG A 51 17.24 1.91 -21.80
C ARG A 51 16.74 3.18 -22.49
N ILE A 52 16.25 4.14 -21.71
CA ILE A 52 15.77 5.45 -22.19
C ILE A 52 16.49 6.52 -21.40
N ASP A 53 17.20 7.41 -22.10
CA ASP A 53 17.99 8.50 -21.49
C ASP A 53 18.99 8.02 -20.43
N GLY A 54 19.60 6.85 -20.67
CA GLY A 54 20.60 6.24 -19.77
C GLY A 54 20.02 5.48 -18.57
N VAL A 55 18.68 5.42 -18.42
CA VAL A 55 17.99 4.74 -17.32
C VAL A 55 17.19 3.56 -17.86
N MET A 56 17.25 2.41 -17.18
CA MET A 56 16.40 1.26 -17.53
C MET A 56 14.95 1.53 -17.15
N LYS A 57 14.00 1.17 -18.01
CA LYS A 57 12.56 1.37 -17.80
C LYS A 57 11.76 0.22 -18.41
N LEU A 58 10.47 0.13 -18.05
CA LEU A 58 9.52 -0.72 -18.76
C LEU A 58 9.40 -0.27 -20.21
N ASN A 59 9.54 -1.20 -21.16
CA ASN A 59 9.45 -0.91 -22.57
C ASN A 59 8.00 -0.54 -22.97
N PRO A 60 7.76 0.68 -23.52
CA PRO A 60 6.43 1.08 -23.96
C PRO A 60 5.82 0.16 -25.03
N GLU A 61 6.64 -0.49 -25.87
CA GLU A 61 6.16 -1.44 -26.87
C GLU A 61 5.69 -2.75 -26.23
N PHE A 62 6.44 -3.25 -25.24
CA PHE A 62 6.02 -4.41 -24.45
C PHE A 62 4.73 -4.14 -23.70
N LYS A 63 4.61 -2.96 -23.06
CA LYS A 63 3.39 -2.53 -22.37
C LYS A 63 2.18 -2.59 -23.30
N LYS A 64 2.26 -1.97 -24.48
CA LYS A 64 1.18 -1.99 -25.48
C LYS A 64 0.86 -3.40 -25.96
N TRP A 65 1.88 -4.23 -26.21
CA TRP A 65 1.71 -5.62 -26.63
C TRP A 65 0.99 -6.45 -25.56
N LYS A 66 1.40 -6.34 -24.30
CA LYS A 66 0.81 -7.06 -23.17
C LYS A 66 -0.64 -6.63 -22.92
N GLU A 67 -0.91 -5.33 -22.96
CA GLU A 67 -2.28 -4.79 -22.84
C GLU A 67 -3.21 -5.27 -23.96
N ALA A 68 -2.71 -5.31 -25.20
CA ALA A 68 -3.47 -5.81 -26.34
C ALA A 68 -3.74 -7.33 -26.26
N THR A 69 -2.81 -8.09 -25.66
CA THR A 69 -2.90 -9.55 -25.55
C THR A 69 -3.78 -9.99 -24.37
N GLU A 70 -3.65 -9.33 -23.21
CA GLU A 70 -4.32 -9.74 -21.98
C GLU A 70 -5.63 -8.99 -21.70
N GLY A 71 -5.90 -7.88 -22.39
CA GLY A 71 -7.11 -7.07 -22.18
C GLY A 71 -7.17 -6.36 -20.82
N LYS A 72 -6.03 -6.26 -20.12
CA LYS A 72 -5.86 -5.56 -18.85
C LYS A 72 -4.57 -4.73 -18.87
N PRO A 73 -4.42 -3.69 -18.01
CA PRO A 73 -3.18 -2.94 -17.89
C PRO A 73 -1.98 -3.86 -17.70
N ALA A 74 -0.87 -3.59 -18.40
CA ALA A 74 0.35 -4.39 -18.26
C ALA A 74 1.05 -4.22 -16.91
N THR A 75 0.76 -3.09 -16.25
CA THR A 75 1.31 -2.66 -14.97
C THR A 75 0.33 -1.75 -14.24
N THR A 76 0.40 -1.80 -12.92
CA THR A 76 -0.34 -0.98 -11.95
C THR A 76 0.38 0.34 -11.63
N VAL A 77 1.64 0.52 -12.06
CA VAL A 77 2.39 1.76 -11.87
C VAL A 77 1.78 2.89 -12.68
N ALA A 78 1.29 3.95 -12.01
CA ALA A 78 0.65 5.10 -12.63
C ALA A 78 1.51 5.77 -13.73
N ASN A 79 2.81 5.91 -13.48
CA ASN A 79 3.77 6.61 -14.35
C ASN A 79 4.83 5.67 -14.95
N ALA A 80 4.41 4.52 -15.47
CA ALA A 80 5.31 3.45 -15.94
C ALA A 80 6.35 3.85 -17.01
N ASN A 81 6.13 4.95 -17.74
CA ASN A 81 7.10 5.48 -18.72
C ASN A 81 8.25 6.29 -18.08
N VAL A 82 8.11 6.66 -16.81
CA VAL A 82 9.11 7.42 -16.03
C VAL A 82 9.70 6.57 -14.92
N ALA A 83 8.90 5.68 -14.33
CA ALA A 83 9.29 4.83 -13.22
C ALA A 83 10.52 3.95 -13.51
N LEU A 84 11.27 3.63 -12.45
CA LEU A 84 12.28 2.58 -12.45
C LEU A 84 11.63 1.21 -12.75
N PRO A 85 12.41 0.22 -13.23
CA PRO A 85 11.85 -1.07 -13.59
C PRO A 85 11.38 -1.82 -12.34
N VAL A 86 10.21 -2.46 -12.43
CA VAL A 86 9.77 -3.45 -11.45
C VAL A 86 10.36 -4.79 -11.83
N VAL A 87 11.18 -5.38 -10.95
CA VAL A 87 11.74 -6.73 -11.11
C VAL A 87 11.07 -7.63 -10.09
N THR A 88 10.28 -8.60 -10.57
CA THR A 88 9.43 -9.43 -9.69
C THR A 88 9.93 -10.85 -9.48
N ASN A 89 10.78 -11.34 -10.38
CA ASN A 89 11.35 -12.67 -10.34
C ASN A 89 12.70 -12.71 -11.09
N MET A 90 13.35 -13.89 -11.11
CA MET A 90 14.65 -14.05 -11.77
C MET A 90 14.57 -13.87 -13.29
N GLU A 91 13.45 -14.21 -13.93
CA GLU A 91 13.25 -14.03 -15.37
C GLU A 91 13.22 -12.54 -15.74
N ASP A 92 12.58 -11.72 -14.90
CA ASP A 92 12.61 -10.26 -15.01
C ASP A 92 14.03 -9.71 -14.83
N HIS A 93 14.78 -10.25 -13.88
CA HIS A 93 16.16 -9.84 -13.63
C HIS A 93 17.08 -10.16 -14.82
N GLU A 94 16.94 -11.35 -15.41
CA GLU A 94 17.63 -11.74 -16.63
C GLU A 94 17.24 -10.83 -17.81
N ALA A 95 15.95 -10.58 -18.01
CA ALA A 95 15.47 -9.69 -19.07
C ALA A 95 15.97 -8.25 -18.90
N LEU A 96 16.07 -7.76 -17.66
CA LEU A 96 16.64 -6.44 -17.34
C LEU A 96 18.12 -6.39 -17.72
N ASN A 97 18.89 -7.42 -17.35
CA ASN A 97 20.32 -7.53 -17.65
C ASN A 97 20.59 -7.66 -19.15
N GLU A 98 19.85 -8.49 -19.86
CA GLU A 98 19.96 -8.61 -21.32
C GLU A 98 19.73 -7.26 -22.01
N ALA A 99 18.70 -6.52 -21.59
CA ALA A 99 18.42 -5.19 -22.12
C ALA A 99 19.49 -4.14 -21.75
N SER A 100 20.04 -4.22 -20.54
CA SER A 100 21.13 -3.35 -20.09
C SER A 100 22.39 -3.58 -20.91
N VAL A 101 22.84 -4.83 -21.03
CA VAL A 101 24.06 -5.21 -21.77
C VAL A 101 23.90 -4.89 -23.26
N ALA A 102 22.74 -5.19 -23.86
CA ALA A 102 22.46 -4.89 -25.26
C ALA A 102 22.51 -3.38 -25.58
N SER A 103 22.31 -2.51 -24.58
CA SER A 103 22.40 -1.05 -24.71
C SER A 103 23.74 -0.47 -24.22
N GLY A 104 24.76 -1.31 -24.03
CA GLY A 104 26.10 -0.90 -23.58
C GLY A 104 26.21 -0.61 -22.09
N GLY A 105 25.23 -1.04 -21.30
CA GLY A 105 25.23 -0.98 -19.84
C GLY A 105 26.01 -2.11 -19.18
N LYS A 106 26.04 -2.09 -17.85
CA LYS A 106 26.51 -3.18 -17.00
C LYS A 106 25.32 -4.01 -16.53
N GLU A 107 25.59 -5.24 -16.13
CA GLU A 107 24.62 -6.06 -15.40
C GLU A 107 24.30 -5.43 -14.04
N PHE A 108 23.03 -5.48 -13.67
CA PHE A 108 22.51 -5.17 -12.35
C PHE A 108 22.69 -6.40 -11.47
N ALA A 109 23.51 -6.29 -10.44
CA ALA A 109 23.55 -7.29 -9.39
C ALA A 109 22.25 -7.22 -8.57
N LEU A 110 21.79 -8.36 -8.04
CA LEU A 110 20.74 -8.38 -7.03
C LEU A 110 21.20 -7.63 -5.77
N SER A 111 20.25 -7.03 -5.04
CA SER A 111 20.54 -6.45 -3.74
C SER A 111 20.96 -7.53 -2.73
N GLU A 112 21.70 -7.14 -1.69
CA GLU A 112 22.14 -8.06 -0.63
C GLU A 112 20.94 -8.74 0.04
N SER A 113 19.89 -7.97 0.34
CA SER A 113 18.63 -8.47 0.91
C SER A 113 17.91 -9.48 0.01
N THR A 114 17.92 -9.27 -1.31
CA THR A 114 17.30 -10.20 -2.25
C THR A 114 18.09 -11.50 -2.35
N ASN A 115 19.42 -11.42 -2.43
CA ASN A 115 20.28 -12.61 -2.43
C ASN A 115 20.06 -13.44 -1.16
N ALA A 116 20.08 -12.81 0.02
CA ALA A 116 19.85 -13.48 1.28
C ALA A 116 18.46 -14.15 1.35
N THR A 117 17.43 -13.50 0.80
CA THR A 117 16.07 -14.06 0.81
C THR A 117 15.94 -15.25 -0.13
N ILE A 118 16.54 -15.19 -1.32
CA ILE A 118 16.55 -16.31 -2.25
C ILE A 118 17.27 -17.51 -1.60
N GLU A 119 18.39 -17.28 -0.93
CA GLU A 119 19.12 -18.32 -0.20
C GLU A 119 18.26 -18.93 0.91
N MET A 120 17.64 -18.11 1.76
CA MET A 120 16.72 -18.57 2.81
C MET A 120 15.53 -19.36 2.26
N MET A 121 14.96 -18.93 1.14
CA MET A 121 13.82 -19.60 0.52
C MET A 121 14.18 -20.97 -0.06
N GLN A 122 15.44 -21.16 -0.45
CA GLN A 122 15.95 -22.44 -0.92
C GLN A 122 16.28 -23.40 0.24
N GLU A 123 16.25 -22.92 1.50
CA GLU A 123 16.42 -23.80 2.65
C GLU A 123 15.25 -24.80 2.74
N PRO A 124 15.54 -26.11 2.90
CA PRO A 124 14.49 -27.13 2.95
C PRO A 124 13.45 -26.89 4.04
N GLU A 125 13.85 -26.33 5.18
CA GLU A 125 12.97 -26.10 6.33
C GLU A 125 11.86 -25.10 5.99
N ILE A 126 12.23 -23.94 5.43
CA ILE A 126 11.31 -22.89 4.97
C ILE A 126 10.34 -23.41 3.91
N SER A 127 10.88 -24.14 2.93
CA SER A 127 10.07 -24.72 1.84
C SER A 127 9.06 -25.75 2.35
N MET A 128 9.49 -26.62 3.27
CA MET A 128 8.61 -27.61 3.89
C MET A 128 7.53 -26.95 4.74
N GLU A 129 7.85 -25.90 5.50
CA GLU A 129 6.87 -25.12 6.25
C GLU A 129 5.84 -24.46 5.33
N ALA A 130 6.25 -24.01 4.14
CA ALA A 130 5.36 -23.52 3.10
C ALA A 130 4.60 -24.64 2.36
N GLY A 131 4.85 -25.92 2.65
CA GLY A 131 4.21 -27.06 2.00
C GLY A 131 4.65 -27.29 0.55
N MET A 132 5.86 -26.87 0.19
CA MET A 132 6.43 -26.95 -1.15
C MET A 132 7.83 -27.58 -1.16
N GLN A 133 8.28 -28.02 -2.33
CA GLN A 133 9.70 -28.33 -2.55
C GLN A 133 10.46 -27.03 -2.88
N PRO A 134 11.75 -26.90 -2.52
CA PRO A 134 12.52 -25.67 -2.74
C PRO A 134 12.45 -25.12 -4.16
N ASP A 135 12.71 -25.97 -5.17
CA ASP A 135 12.69 -25.54 -6.58
C ASP A 135 11.30 -25.02 -7.00
N THR A 136 10.23 -25.69 -6.53
CA THR A 136 8.84 -25.29 -6.84
C THR A 136 8.43 -24.01 -6.10
N MET A 137 8.96 -23.79 -4.90
CA MET A 137 8.63 -22.62 -4.09
C MET A 137 9.07 -21.32 -4.76
N VAL A 138 10.28 -21.28 -5.32
CA VAL A 138 10.80 -20.09 -6.00
C VAL A 138 9.98 -19.76 -7.24
N ASP A 139 9.67 -20.76 -8.07
CA ASP A 139 8.89 -20.57 -9.30
C ASP A 139 7.45 -20.11 -9.01
N GLU A 140 6.77 -20.79 -8.08
CA GLU A 140 5.37 -20.49 -7.77
C GLU A 140 5.23 -19.17 -6.98
N LEU A 141 6.16 -18.85 -6.07
CA LEU A 141 6.20 -17.53 -5.45
C LEU A 141 6.47 -16.47 -6.52
N GLY A 142 7.46 -16.67 -7.39
CA GLY A 142 7.77 -15.76 -8.49
C GLY A 142 6.56 -15.47 -9.38
N SER A 143 5.71 -16.46 -9.63
CA SER A 143 4.44 -16.31 -10.36
C SER A 143 3.45 -15.39 -9.62
N VAL A 144 3.29 -15.56 -8.30
CA VAL A 144 2.40 -14.71 -7.49
C VAL A 144 2.95 -13.29 -7.35
N LEU A 145 4.25 -13.13 -7.14
CA LEU A 145 4.89 -11.82 -7.09
C LEU A 145 4.75 -11.10 -8.44
N ASN A 146 4.95 -11.78 -9.56
CA ASN A 146 4.74 -11.21 -10.90
C ASN A 146 3.25 -10.88 -11.17
N LYS A 147 2.29 -11.66 -10.64
CA LYS A 147 0.84 -11.34 -10.74
C LYS A 147 0.52 -9.99 -10.12
N TYR A 148 1.07 -9.70 -8.94
CA TYR A 148 0.82 -8.44 -8.22
C TYR A 148 1.88 -7.36 -8.49
N GLU A 149 2.91 -7.67 -9.26
CA GLU A 149 4.07 -6.80 -9.48
C GLU A 149 4.83 -6.46 -8.18
N VAL A 150 4.96 -7.42 -7.25
CA VAL A 150 5.76 -7.24 -6.03
C VAL A 150 7.25 -7.23 -6.40
N PRO A 151 8.00 -6.15 -6.09
CA PRO A 151 9.44 -6.15 -6.29
C PRO A 151 10.12 -7.24 -5.44
N MET A 152 11.08 -7.95 -6.02
CA MET A 152 11.82 -9.03 -5.33
C MET A 152 12.47 -8.58 -4.01
N GLY A 153 12.85 -7.30 -3.95
CA GLY A 153 13.43 -6.68 -2.77
C GLY A 153 12.52 -6.70 -1.53
N LEU A 154 11.20 -6.84 -1.71
CA LEU A 154 10.23 -6.89 -0.63
C LEU A 154 10.02 -8.30 -0.05
N MET A 155 10.60 -9.34 -0.65
CA MET A 155 10.43 -10.72 -0.16
C MET A 155 10.99 -10.89 1.26
N ASN A 156 12.11 -10.25 1.60
CA ASN A 156 12.68 -10.33 2.95
C ASN A 156 11.70 -9.81 4.01
N LYS A 157 10.90 -8.79 3.67
CA LYS A 157 9.91 -8.20 4.56
C LYS A 157 8.77 -9.15 4.84
N LEU A 158 8.31 -9.89 3.82
CA LEU A 158 7.31 -10.93 4.00
C LEU A 158 7.76 -12.02 4.97
N MET A 159 9.04 -12.40 4.95
CA MET A 159 9.56 -13.44 5.84
C MET A 159 9.45 -13.07 7.33
N MET A 160 9.38 -11.78 7.67
CA MET A 160 9.14 -11.30 9.03
C MET A 160 7.80 -11.78 9.59
N LEU A 161 6.83 -12.07 8.72
CA LEU A 161 5.51 -12.57 9.14
C LEU A 161 5.58 -13.96 9.80
N SER A 162 6.64 -14.72 9.52
CA SER A 162 6.85 -16.04 10.11
C SER A 162 7.24 -15.99 11.60
N GLU A 163 7.70 -14.84 12.09
CA GLU A 163 8.05 -14.62 13.50
C GLU A 163 6.82 -14.51 14.41
N PHE A 164 5.64 -14.21 13.86
CA PHE A 164 4.41 -14.07 14.62
C PHE A 164 3.72 -15.43 14.78
N GLU A 165 3.19 -15.68 15.97
CA GLU A 165 2.37 -16.88 16.22
C GLU A 165 1.01 -16.80 15.52
N VAL A 166 0.49 -15.58 15.35
CA VAL A 166 -0.81 -15.33 14.72
C VAL A 166 -0.75 -14.07 13.87
N LEU A 167 -1.31 -14.16 12.66
CA LEU A 167 -1.72 -13.01 11.86
C LEU A 167 -3.24 -12.84 12.06
N GLU A 168 -3.66 -11.86 12.86
CA GLU A 168 -5.08 -11.64 13.20
C GLU A 168 -5.68 -10.50 12.37
N PHE A 169 -6.60 -10.85 11.47
CA PHE A 169 -7.42 -9.91 10.71
C PHE A 169 -8.76 -9.69 11.43
N MET A 170 -8.97 -8.48 11.92
CA MET A 170 -10.24 -7.98 12.42
C MET A 170 -10.95 -7.25 11.28
N VAL A 171 -12.17 -7.68 10.96
CA VAL A 171 -12.95 -7.08 9.89
C VAL A 171 -14.15 -6.35 10.50
N ASP A 172 -14.26 -5.05 10.22
CA ASP A 172 -15.46 -4.30 10.50
C ASP A 172 -16.63 -4.87 9.70
N ASP A 173 -17.64 -5.30 10.43
CA ASP A 173 -18.93 -5.77 9.91
C ASP A 173 -20.07 -4.87 10.42
N SER A 174 -19.81 -3.59 10.66
CA SER A 174 -20.78 -2.56 11.02
C SER A 174 -21.74 -2.22 9.88
N GLY A 175 -22.88 -1.60 10.19
CA GLY A 175 -23.85 -1.21 9.16
C GLY A 175 -23.29 -0.25 8.08
N SER A 176 -22.29 0.57 8.41
CA SER A 176 -21.66 1.51 7.47
C SER A 176 -20.89 0.80 6.35
N MET A 177 -20.43 -0.42 6.58
CA MET A 177 -19.75 -1.22 5.55
C MET A 177 -20.65 -1.60 4.35
N THR A 178 -21.97 -1.33 4.43
CA THR A 178 -22.90 -1.43 3.29
C THR A 178 -22.86 -0.24 2.33
N LEU A 179 -22.24 0.86 2.72
CA LEU A 179 -22.03 2.03 1.88
C LEU A 179 -21.08 1.69 0.72
N LEU A 180 -21.18 2.49 -0.34
CA LEU A 180 -20.28 2.36 -1.48
C LEU A 180 -18.87 2.80 -1.05
N SER A 181 -17.87 2.10 -1.57
CA SER A 181 -16.50 2.59 -1.62
C SER A 181 -16.28 3.29 -2.97
N ASP A 182 -15.13 3.92 -3.13
CA ASP A 182 -14.63 4.43 -4.40
C ASP A 182 -13.87 3.35 -5.22
N THR A 183 -13.55 2.22 -4.60
CA THR A 183 -12.96 1.07 -5.29
C THR A 183 -13.90 0.40 -6.30
N LEU A 184 -13.32 -0.08 -7.40
CA LEU A 184 -14.04 -0.74 -8.50
C LEU A 184 -13.69 -2.23 -8.59
N THR A 185 -14.69 -3.05 -8.92
CA THR A 185 -14.47 -4.45 -9.32
C THR A 185 -13.75 -4.54 -10.67
N ALA A 186 -13.29 -5.74 -11.02
CA ALA A 186 -12.76 -6.04 -12.36
C ALA A 186 -13.74 -5.71 -13.51
N THR A 187 -15.05 -5.70 -13.24
CA THR A 187 -16.11 -5.33 -14.20
C THR A 187 -16.43 -3.83 -14.18
N LYS A 188 -15.61 -3.01 -13.49
CA LYS A 188 -15.77 -1.56 -13.30
C LYS A 188 -17.07 -1.18 -12.59
N GLN A 189 -17.54 -2.04 -11.69
CA GLN A 189 -18.67 -1.73 -10.82
C GLN A 189 -18.15 -1.23 -9.48
N THR A 190 -18.77 -0.19 -8.95
CA THR A 190 -18.48 0.31 -7.59
C THR A 190 -18.77 -0.79 -6.57
N GLN A 191 -17.85 -0.98 -5.64
CA GLN A 191 -17.98 -1.94 -4.55
C GLN A 191 -18.68 -1.30 -3.35
N THR A 192 -19.20 -2.11 -2.45
CA THR A 192 -19.41 -1.66 -1.07
C THR A 192 -18.11 -1.78 -0.28
N ARG A 193 -17.95 -1.01 0.79
CA ARG A 193 -16.79 -1.10 1.70
C ARG A 193 -16.58 -2.53 2.23
N TRP A 194 -17.66 -3.26 2.49
CA TRP A 194 -17.64 -4.71 2.80
C TRP A 194 -17.05 -5.60 1.68
N GLN A 195 -17.41 -5.33 0.43
CA GLN A 195 -16.89 -6.08 -0.72
C GLN A 195 -15.41 -5.77 -0.96
N GLU A 196 -15.01 -4.52 -0.75
CA GLU A 196 -13.62 -4.12 -0.80
C GLU A 196 -12.78 -4.83 0.26
N ALA A 197 -13.18 -4.78 1.55
CA ALA A 197 -12.49 -5.48 2.62
C ALA A 197 -12.37 -6.99 2.34
N HIS A 198 -13.43 -7.59 1.77
CA HIS A 198 -13.41 -8.98 1.33
C HIS A 198 -12.37 -9.24 0.23
N ALA A 199 -12.35 -8.41 -0.81
CA ALA A 199 -11.42 -8.53 -1.93
C ALA A 199 -9.97 -8.35 -1.47
N ARG A 200 -9.69 -7.30 -0.69
CA ARG A 200 -8.36 -7.00 -0.14
C ARG A 200 -7.85 -8.13 0.75
N LEU A 201 -8.68 -8.64 1.66
CA LEU A 201 -8.31 -9.80 2.48
C LEU A 201 -7.94 -11.01 1.62
N LYS A 202 -8.69 -11.28 0.54
CA LYS A 202 -8.38 -12.40 -0.37
C LYS A 202 -7.09 -12.19 -1.14
N GLU A 203 -6.79 -10.97 -1.59
CA GLU A 203 -5.51 -10.61 -2.22
C GLU A 203 -4.34 -10.83 -1.26
N MET A 204 -4.46 -10.37 -0.01
CA MET A 204 -3.46 -10.59 1.03
C MET A 204 -3.25 -12.08 1.31
N LEU A 205 -4.33 -12.86 1.41
CA LEU A 205 -4.25 -14.31 1.61
C LEU A 205 -3.53 -15.03 0.45
N GLU A 206 -3.64 -14.54 -0.80
CA GLU A 206 -2.87 -15.14 -1.90
C GLU A 206 -1.37 -15.00 -1.70
N ILE A 207 -0.89 -13.86 -1.22
CA ILE A 207 0.54 -13.67 -0.91
C ILE A 207 0.92 -14.52 0.30
N LEU A 208 0.15 -14.46 1.38
CA LEU A 208 0.42 -15.21 2.62
C LEU A 208 0.42 -16.73 2.40
N ALA A 209 -0.33 -17.22 1.42
CA ALA A 209 -0.31 -18.63 1.05
C ALA A 209 1.06 -19.12 0.57
N TYR A 210 2.00 -18.24 0.22
CA TYR A 210 3.36 -18.61 -0.20
C TYR A 210 4.45 -18.26 0.83
N VAL A 211 4.06 -17.63 1.95
CA VAL A 211 4.96 -17.25 3.04
C VAL A 211 4.77 -18.21 4.22
N PRO A 212 5.83 -18.64 4.93
CA PRO A 212 5.67 -19.41 6.16
C PRO A 212 4.86 -18.63 7.20
N PHE A 213 3.85 -19.27 7.79
CA PHE A 213 3.06 -18.72 8.88
C PHE A 213 2.55 -19.85 9.78
N GLN A 214 2.31 -19.55 11.05
CA GLN A 214 1.78 -20.53 12.01
C GLN A 214 0.25 -20.59 11.98
N GLU A 215 -0.41 -19.44 12.09
CA GLU A 215 -1.86 -19.34 12.10
C GLU A 215 -2.32 -17.98 11.56
N ILE A 216 -3.34 -18.00 10.70
CA ILE A 216 -4.09 -16.80 10.31
C ILE A 216 -5.45 -16.88 10.98
N GLN A 217 -5.81 -15.84 11.72
CA GLN A 217 -7.14 -15.71 12.33
C GLN A 217 -7.92 -14.60 11.65
N VAL A 218 -9.18 -14.86 11.29
CA VAL A 218 -10.11 -13.83 10.82
C VAL A 218 -11.28 -13.76 11.78
N CYS A 219 -11.50 -12.58 12.35
CA CYS A 219 -12.61 -12.30 13.25
C CYS A 219 -13.32 -11.01 12.87
N PHE A 220 -14.49 -10.78 13.47
CA PHE A 220 -15.39 -9.69 13.12
C PHE A 220 -15.73 -8.86 14.35
N LEU A 221 -16.09 -7.58 14.16
CA LEU A 221 -16.36 -6.67 15.27
C LEU A 221 -17.67 -7.01 16.01
N ASN A 222 -18.75 -7.30 15.28
CA ASN A 222 -20.11 -7.41 15.83
C ASN A 222 -20.58 -8.85 16.06
N ARG A 223 -19.75 -9.86 15.78
CA ARG A 223 -20.14 -11.28 15.88
C ARG A 223 -19.00 -12.16 16.42
N PRO A 224 -19.34 -13.30 17.05
CA PRO A 224 -18.35 -14.19 17.66
C PRO A 224 -17.64 -15.10 16.64
N ASP A 225 -18.01 -15.04 15.36
CA ASP A 225 -17.42 -15.86 14.31
C ASP A 225 -15.89 -15.65 14.25
N ARG A 226 -15.14 -16.75 14.27
CA ARG A 226 -13.68 -16.78 14.13
C ARG A 226 -13.29 -17.89 13.17
N VAL A 227 -12.54 -17.54 12.13
CA VAL A 227 -11.91 -18.49 11.21
C VAL A 227 -10.45 -18.65 11.64
N SER A 228 -10.01 -19.89 11.85
CA SER A 228 -8.59 -20.21 12.09
C SER A 228 -8.07 -21.01 10.91
N LEU A 229 -7.13 -20.41 10.17
CA LEU A 229 -6.53 -20.98 8.98
C LEU A 229 -5.11 -21.44 9.33
N LYS A 230 -4.87 -22.74 9.15
CA LYS A 230 -3.55 -23.36 9.29
C LYS A 230 -3.19 -24.09 8.02
N ARG A 231 -1.90 -24.07 7.68
CA ARG A 231 -1.41 -24.72 6.46
C ARG A 231 -1.51 -26.24 6.54
N LEU A 232 -1.11 -26.83 7.67
CA LEU A 232 -1.16 -28.27 7.95
C LEU A 232 -0.46 -29.11 6.86
N GLY A 233 0.69 -28.62 6.36
CA GLY A 233 1.48 -29.28 5.32
C GLY A 233 0.85 -29.27 3.92
N ARG A 234 -0.25 -28.54 3.70
CA ARG A 234 -0.85 -28.35 2.37
C ARG A 234 -0.02 -27.40 1.53
N ASP A 235 0.02 -27.65 0.23
CA ASP A 235 0.54 -26.70 -0.74
C ASP A 235 -0.32 -25.42 -0.79
N PRO A 236 0.24 -24.28 -1.26
CA PRO A 236 -0.45 -23.00 -1.30
C PRO A 236 -1.79 -23.01 -2.02
N LYS A 237 -1.89 -23.71 -3.17
CA LYS A 237 -3.11 -23.73 -4.00
C LYS A 237 -4.24 -24.48 -3.29
N SER A 238 -3.93 -25.65 -2.74
CA SER A 238 -4.89 -26.43 -1.95
C SER A 238 -5.31 -25.72 -0.66
N PHE A 239 -4.38 -25.02 0.00
CA PHE A 239 -4.69 -24.18 1.15
C PHE A 239 -5.67 -23.05 0.77
N LEU A 240 -5.39 -22.32 -0.32
CA LEU A 240 -6.19 -21.18 -0.76
C LEU A 240 -7.63 -21.55 -1.10
N VAL A 241 -7.86 -22.69 -1.77
CA VAL A 241 -9.22 -23.15 -2.09
C VAL A 241 -10.08 -23.28 -0.82
N ASP A 242 -9.52 -23.88 0.23
CA ASP A 242 -10.24 -24.05 1.49
C ASP A 242 -10.34 -22.75 2.29
N ALA A 243 -9.26 -21.95 2.33
CA ALA A 243 -9.27 -20.65 2.97
C ALA A 243 -10.35 -19.75 2.38
N TYR A 244 -10.41 -19.63 1.05
CA TYR A 244 -11.43 -18.85 0.36
C TYR A 244 -12.84 -19.34 0.64
N ARG A 245 -13.07 -20.66 0.61
CA ARG A 245 -14.37 -21.22 0.96
C ARG A 245 -14.83 -20.81 2.36
N GLN A 246 -13.92 -20.83 3.34
CA GLN A 246 -14.23 -20.43 4.73
C GLN A 246 -14.48 -18.92 4.85
N ILE A 247 -13.65 -18.09 4.20
CA ILE A 247 -13.81 -16.64 4.17
C ILE A 247 -15.10 -16.25 3.45
N ASP A 248 -15.35 -16.76 2.25
CA ASP A 248 -16.55 -16.50 1.47
C ASP A 248 -17.82 -16.86 2.29
N ALA A 249 -17.81 -17.97 3.04
CA ALA A 249 -18.92 -18.37 3.90
C ALA A 249 -19.18 -17.36 5.03
N CYS A 250 -18.14 -16.80 5.64
CA CYS A 250 -18.30 -15.73 6.63
C CYS A 250 -18.80 -14.43 6.00
N PHE A 251 -18.32 -14.07 4.80
CA PHE A 251 -18.71 -12.83 4.12
C PHE A 251 -20.12 -12.87 3.49
N GLN A 252 -20.72 -14.07 3.34
CA GLN A 252 -22.12 -14.23 2.92
C GLN A 252 -23.12 -13.60 3.90
N ARG A 253 -22.80 -13.59 5.20
CA ARG A 253 -23.56 -12.82 6.18
C ARG A 253 -23.07 -11.38 6.14
N GLY A 254 -23.89 -10.52 5.54
CA GLY A 254 -23.61 -9.10 5.38
C GLY A 254 -23.46 -8.36 6.72
N PRO A 255 -22.89 -7.15 6.66
CA PRO A 255 -22.51 -6.41 7.85
C PRO A 255 -23.73 -5.74 8.50
N MET A 256 -23.71 -5.66 9.83
CA MET A 256 -24.74 -5.06 10.68
C MET A 256 -24.18 -4.69 12.06
N GLY A 257 -24.77 -3.68 12.70
CA GLY A 257 -24.39 -3.27 14.06
C GLY A 257 -23.60 -1.96 14.07
N GLY A 258 -22.86 -1.74 15.16
CA GLY A 258 -22.00 -0.56 15.33
C GLY A 258 -20.54 -0.90 15.01
N THR A 259 -19.62 -0.04 15.45
CA THR A 259 -18.18 -0.19 15.18
C THR A 259 -17.41 -0.35 16.51
N PRO A 260 -17.55 -1.48 17.23
CA PRO A 260 -16.97 -1.68 18.57
C PRO A 260 -15.46 -2.01 18.53
N VAL A 261 -14.68 -1.18 17.84
CA VAL A 261 -13.23 -1.38 17.63
C VAL A 261 -12.49 -1.40 18.96
N PHE A 262 -12.80 -0.47 19.87
CA PHE A 262 -12.07 -0.38 21.14
C PHE A 262 -12.26 -1.64 21.99
N GLU A 263 -13.50 -2.10 22.12
CA GLU A 263 -13.84 -3.34 22.82
C GLU A 263 -13.18 -4.55 22.16
N LYS A 264 -13.18 -4.62 20.83
CA LYS A 264 -12.57 -5.73 20.10
C LYS A 264 -11.06 -5.78 20.25
N LEU A 265 -10.39 -4.64 20.23
CA LEU A 265 -8.95 -4.56 20.48
C LEU A 265 -8.63 -4.98 21.92
N GLN A 266 -9.41 -4.53 22.91
CA GLN A 266 -9.25 -4.98 24.30
C GLN A 266 -9.39 -6.51 24.42
N GLU A 267 -10.40 -7.10 23.78
CA GLU A 267 -10.59 -8.55 23.73
C GLU A 267 -9.37 -9.26 23.10
N SER A 268 -8.93 -8.78 21.93
CA SER A 268 -7.78 -9.34 21.20
C SER A 268 -6.48 -9.28 22.00
N PHE A 269 -6.16 -8.14 22.61
CA PHE A 269 -4.96 -8.01 23.45
C PHE A 269 -5.03 -8.86 24.71
N ALA A 270 -6.23 -9.00 25.32
CA ALA A 270 -6.40 -9.83 26.49
C ALA A 270 -6.23 -11.33 26.17
N MET A 271 -6.82 -11.83 25.08
CA MET A 271 -6.67 -13.23 24.67
C MET A 271 -5.28 -13.54 24.12
N GLY A 272 -4.66 -12.55 23.47
CA GLY A 272 -3.31 -12.62 22.91
C GLY A 272 -2.22 -12.34 23.93
N ALA A 273 -2.53 -12.24 25.23
CA ALA A 273 -1.54 -11.91 26.25
C ALA A 273 -0.36 -12.90 26.21
N ASN A 274 0.86 -12.35 26.15
CA ASN A 274 2.13 -13.08 26.03
C ASN A 274 2.34 -13.84 24.72
N ARG A 275 1.58 -13.53 23.66
CA ARG A 275 1.77 -14.07 22.32
C ARG A 275 2.31 -13.00 21.38
N SER A 276 3.01 -13.42 20.35
CA SER A 276 3.39 -12.56 19.22
C SER A 276 2.27 -12.56 18.18
N ILE A 277 1.60 -11.42 17.98
CA ILE A 277 0.42 -11.31 17.09
C ILE A 277 0.51 -10.04 16.25
N ALA A 278 0.66 -10.19 14.94
CA ALA A 278 0.47 -9.09 14.01
C ALA A 278 -1.03 -8.88 13.76
N ARG A 279 -1.55 -7.67 14.02
CA ARG A 279 -2.97 -7.35 13.94
C ARG A 279 -3.26 -6.43 12.77
N TYR A 280 -4.34 -6.72 12.07
CA TYR A 280 -4.84 -5.94 10.95
C TYR A 280 -6.31 -5.60 11.20
N LEU A 281 -6.71 -4.35 11.06
CA LEU A 281 -8.11 -3.93 11.21
C LEU A 281 -8.61 -3.29 9.92
N PHE A 282 -9.51 -3.99 9.22
CA PHE A 282 -10.33 -3.39 8.19
C PHE A 282 -11.45 -2.59 8.86
N CYS A 283 -11.54 -1.29 8.63
CA CYS A 283 -12.55 -0.43 9.27
C CYS A 283 -12.87 0.79 8.40
N ASP A 284 -14.14 1.19 8.36
CA ASP A 284 -14.58 2.32 7.52
C ASP A 284 -14.96 3.58 8.27
N GLY A 285 -14.80 3.61 9.60
CA GLY A 285 -15.21 4.80 10.31
C GLY A 285 -14.90 4.89 11.79
N THR A 286 -15.69 5.74 12.44
CA THR A 286 -15.47 6.14 13.83
C THR A 286 -15.93 5.05 14.80
N PRO A 287 -15.09 4.66 15.77
CA PRO A 287 -15.46 3.66 16.76
C PRO A 287 -16.64 4.07 17.64
N ASN A 288 -17.39 3.09 18.13
CA ASN A 288 -18.45 3.29 19.12
C ASN A 288 -17.94 4.09 20.31
N GLY A 289 -18.62 5.18 20.67
CA GLY A 289 -18.18 6.10 21.73
C GLY A 289 -17.37 7.30 21.22
N GLY A 290 -17.11 7.39 19.92
CA GLY A 290 -16.53 8.56 19.28
C GLY A 290 -15.14 8.89 19.83
N LEU A 291 -14.92 10.16 20.20
CA LEU A 291 -13.63 10.65 20.68
C LEU A 291 -13.08 9.85 21.87
N LEU A 292 -13.92 9.45 22.82
CA LEU A 292 -13.47 8.70 24.00
C LEU A 292 -12.90 7.32 23.62
N ALA A 293 -13.48 6.67 22.61
CA ALA A 293 -12.99 5.40 22.11
C ALA A 293 -11.70 5.58 21.30
N LYS A 294 -11.60 6.62 20.46
CA LYS A 294 -10.36 6.99 19.77
C LYS A 294 -9.21 7.18 20.75
N GLU A 295 -9.39 7.99 21.79
CA GLU A 295 -8.38 8.16 22.85
C GLU A 295 -8.06 6.85 23.59
N GLY A 296 -9.06 6.01 23.82
CA GLY A 296 -8.89 4.70 24.45
C GLY A 296 -8.02 3.77 23.61
N ILE A 297 -8.24 3.74 22.29
CA ILE A 297 -7.46 2.97 21.32
C ILE A 297 -6.03 3.50 21.27
N THR A 298 -5.82 4.82 21.16
CA THR A 298 -4.49 5.43 21.18
C THR A 298 -3.73 5.03 22.45
N LYS A 299 -4.36 5.17 23.63
CA LYS A 299 -3.75 4.80 24.91
C LYS A 299 -3.46 3.30 24.99
N LEU A 300 -4.34 2.46 24.48
CA LEU A 300 -4.13 1.01 24.43
C LEU A 300 -2.90 0.67 23.60
N LEU A 301 -2.78 1.25 22.40
CA LEU A 301 -1.67 0.95 21.49
C LEU A 301 -0.35 1.52 21.99
N ILE A 302 -0.31 2.74 22.53
CA ILE A 302 0.92 3.31 23.11
C ILE A 302 1.43 2.46 24.28
N ASN A 303 0.53 1.96 25.13
CA ASN A 303 0.91 1.29 26.38
C ASN A 303 0.90 -0.25 26.29
N ARG A 304 0.69 -0.84 25.11
CA ARG A 304 0.65 -2.30 24.95
C ARG A 304 1.98 -2.95 25.28
N LEU A 305 1.93 -4.20 25.74
CA LEU A 305 3.12 -4.99 26.00
C LEU A 305 3.78 -5.42 24.68
N ASN A 306 5.11 -5.29 24.61
CA ASN A 306 5.95 -5.69 23.48
C ASN A 306 5.40 -5.21 22.11
N PRO A 307 5.35 -3.88 21.82
CA PRO A 307 4.80 -3.34 20.58
C PRO A 307 5.35 -3.99 19.30
N ALA A 308 6.65 -4.30 19.25
CA ALA A 308 7.29 -4.97 18.11
C ALA A 308 6.77 -6.38 17.83
N GLN A 309 6.32 -7.09 18.87
CA GLN A 309 5.71 -8.43 18.76
C GLN A 309 4.18 -8.34 18.65
N ASN A 310 3.63 -7.14 18.71
CA ASN A 310 2.21 -6.88 18.59
C ASN A 310 1.96 -5.66 17.69
N PRO A 311 2.45 -5.66 16.44
CA PRO A 311 2.23 -4.56 15.52
C PRO A 311 0.75 -4.45 15.16
N MET A 312 0.32 -3.25 14.79
CA MET A 312 -1.06 -2.95 14.41
C MET A 312 -1.08 -2.23 13.07
N THR A 313 -1.76 -2.79 12.09
CA THR A 313 -2.04 -2.11 10.82
C THR A 313 -3.52 -1.79 10.73
N PHE A 314 -3.85 -0.53 10.51
CA PHE A 314 -5.18 -0.08 10.13
C PHE A 314 -5.31 -0.14 8.60
N LEU A 315 -6.41 -0.71 8.14
CA LEU A 315 -6.75 -0.84 6.73
C LEU A 315 -8.07 -0.09 6.52
N SER A 316 -7.98 1.20 6.23
CA SER A 316 -9.17 2.02 6.05
C SER A 316 -9.94 1.56 4.81
N CYS A 317 -11.27 1.55 4.93
CA CYS A 317 -12.20 1.14 3.87
C CYS A 317 -13.25 2.24 3.68
N SER A 318 -12.84 3.49 3.54
CA SER A 318 -13.74 4.64 3.46
C SER A 318 -13.27 5.66 2.44
N ASP A 319 -14.20 6.18 1.65
CA ASP A 319 -13.99 7.31 0.74
C ASP A 319 -14.13 8.67 1.46
N THR A 320 -14.18 8.67 2.80
CA THR A 320 -14.38 9.85 3.62
C THR A 320 -13.27 9.97 4.67
N ASP A 321 -12.22 10.73 4.34
CA ASP A 321 -11.02 10.94 5.19
C ASP A 321 -11.36 11.21 6.66
N ALA A 322 -12.33 12.10 6.92
CA ALA A 322 -12.71 12.49 8.28
C ALA A 322 -13.23 11.32 9.16
N GLU A 323 -13.75 10.25 8.55
CA GLU A 323 -14.24 9.08 9.29
C GLU A 323 -13.09 8.20 9.79
N VAL A 324 -11.95 8.21 9.08
CA VAL A 324 -10.79 7.33 9.29
C VAL A 324 -9.53 8.06 9.74
N GLU A 325 -9.50 9.40 9.70
CA GLU A 325 -8.36 10.26 10.10
C GLU A 325 -7.76 9.90 11.47
N TRP A 326 -8.62 9.43 12.39
CA TRP A 326 -8.17 9.02 13.71
C TRP A 326 -7.18 7.84 13.68
N MET A 327 -7.18 7.03 12.63
CA MET A 327 -6.22 5.93 12.44
C MET A 327 -4.83 6.49 12.12
N LYS A 328 -4.76 7.52 11.26
CA LYS A 328 -3.53 8.29 10.97
C LYS A 328 -3.02 8.99 12.23
N ASP A 329 -3.91 9.67 12.97
CA ASP A 329 -3.55 10.28 14.26
C ASP A 329 -2.95 9.27 15.26
N VAL A 330 -3.43 8.02 15.23
CA VAL A 330 -2.92 6.94 16.10
C VAL A 330 -1.56 6.43 15.60
N GLU A 331 -1.40 6.22 14.31
CA GLU A 331 -0.15 5.81 13.67
C GLU A 331 1.00 6.77 14.02
N GLU A 332 0.77 8.08 13.93
CA GLU A 332 1.79 9.09 14.21
C GLU A 332 2.40 9.00 15.62
N VAL A 333 1.63 8.50 16.59
CA VAL A 333 2.01 8.50 18.01
C VAL A 333 2.26 7.11 18.60
N ALA A 334 1.68 6.06 18.02
CA ALA A 334 1.79 4.70 18.52
C ALA A 334 2.94 3.95 17.80
N PRO A 335 3.93 3.41 18.52
CA PRO A 335 5.02 2.69 17.87
C PRO A 335 4.51 1.39 17.25
N TYR A 336 5.14 0.94 16.16
CA TYR A 336 4.75 -0.28 15.41
C TYR A 336 3.26 -0.27 15.03
N CYS A 337 2.81 0.89 14.57
CA CYS A 337 1.47 1.11 14.06
C CYS A 337 1.62 1.61 12.63
N SER A 338 0.74 1.22 11.73
CA SER A 338 0.68 1.77 10.39
C SER A 338 -0.77 1.90 9.94
N GLU A 339 -1.07 2.87 9.08
CA GLU A 339 -2.33 3.03 8.38
C GLU A 339 -2.09 2.83 6.88
N CYS A 340 -3.02 2.16 6.21
CA CYS A 340 -2.98 1.97 4.77
C CYS A 340 -4.38 2.03 4.20
N ASP A 341 -4.60 2.98 3.30
CA ASP A 341 -5.86 3.16 2.58
C ASP A 341 -6.00 2.16 1.43
N ASP A 342 -6.88 2.44 0.48
CA ASP A 342 -6.96 1.72 -0.77
C ASP A 342 -5.72 1.94 -1.65
N PHE A 343 -5.56 1.12 -2.70
CA PHE A 343 -4.37 1.22 -3.55
C PHE A 343 -4.26 2.54 -4.33
N ALA A 344 -5.37 3.10 -4.78
CA ALA A 344 -5.37 4.29 -5.61
C ALA A 344 -4.93 5.52 -4.81
N ASP A 345 -5.44 5.67 -3.58
CA ASP A 345 -5.10 6.77 -2.70
C ASP A 345 -3.68 6.65 -2.19
N GLU A 346 -3.27 5.47 -1.70
CA GLU A 346 -1.86 5.20 -1.32
C GLU A 346 -0.89 5.47 -2.48
N ALA A 347 -1.24 5.05 -3.70
CA ALA A 347 -0.41 5.31 -4.87
C ALA A 347 -0.31 6.81 -5.19
N ALA A 348 -1.38 7.59 -4.96
CA ALA A 348 -1.36 9.03 -5.14
C ALA A 348 -0.52 9.72 -4.05
N GLU A 349 -0.61 9.28 -2.80
CA GLU A 349 0.16 9.77 -1.67
C GLU A 349 1.66 9.52 -1.89
N VAL A 350 2.03 8.26 -2.17
CA VAL A 350 3.41 7.87 -2.47
C VAL A 350 3.92 8.59 -3.72
N LEU A 351 3.08 8.82 -4.73
CA LEU A 351 3.49 9.59 -5.91
C LEU A 351 3.82 11.06 -5.58
N ARG A 352 3.03 11.68 -4.71
CA ARG A 352 3.22 13.05 -4.22
C ARG A 352 4.50 13.16 -3.36
N ASP A 353 4.81 12.13 -2.60
CA ASP A 353 5.88 12.12 -1.62
C ASP A 353 7.21 11.61 -2.20
N GLN A 354 7.19 10.49 -2.91
CA GLN A 354 8.38 9.84 -3.47
C GLN A 354 8.66 10.20 -4.93
N GLY A 355 7.66 10.71 -5.64
CA GLY A 355 7.75 11.12 -7.04
C GLY A 355 7.61 9.98 -8.05
N MET A 356 7.39 10.36 -9.31
CA MET A 356 7.03 9.45 -10.42
C MET A 356 8.06 8.35 -10.76
N ALA A 357 9.28 8.44 -10.23
CA ALA A 357 10.33 7.47 -10.52
C ALA A 357 10.25 6.22 -9.63
N LEU A 358 9.63 6.30 -8.45
CA LEU A 358 9.39 5.13 -7.61
C LEU A 358 8.26 4.29 -8.23
N PRO A 359 8.50 3.01 -8.55
CA PRO A 359 7.47 2.16 -9.13
C PRO A 359 6.58 1.56 -8.04
N PHE A 360 5.71 2.38 -7.45
CA PHE A 360 4.73 1.90 -6.48
C PHE A 360 3.64 1.09 -7.20
N THR A 361 3.66 -0.22 -7.00
CA THR A 361 2.74 -1.20 -7.62
C THR A 361 1.68 -1.65 -6.64
N LYS A 362 0.65 -2.34 -7.14
CA LYS A 362 -0.32 -3.04 -6.28
C LYS A 362 0.36 -4.05 -5.35
N GLY A 363 1.44 -4.68 -5.81
CA GLY A 363 2.27 -5.57 -5.02
C GLY A 363 2.96 -4.83 -3.88
N PHE A 364 3.59 -3.70 -4.17
CA PHE A 364 4.20 -2.83 -3.15
C PHE A 364 3.21 -2.49 -2.04
N TYR A 365 2.03 -2.02 -2.45
CA TYR A 365 0.91 -1.74 -1.57
C TYR A 365 0.52 -2.93 -0.68
N LEU A 366 0.31 -4.12 -1.27
CA LEU A 366 -0.06 -5.31 -0.50
C LEU A 366 1.00 -5.70 0.54
N ILE A 367 2.28 -5.53 0.23
CA ILE A 367 3.35 -5.78 1.20
C ILE A 367 3.30 -4.76 2.33
N CYS A 368 3.15 -3.47 2.01
CA CYS A 368 3.05 -2.41 3.02
C CYS A 368 1.88 -2.66 3.97
N SER A 369 0.71 -2.99 3.43
CA SER A 369 -0.45 -3.37 4.25
C SER A 369 -0.21 -4.57 5.16
N LEU A 370 0.73 -5.46 4.82
CA LEU A 370 1.06 -6.63 5.63
C LEU A 370 2.18 -6.36 6.65
N VAL A 371 3.17 -5.52 6.34
CA VAL A 371 4.43 -5.48 7.13
C VAL A 371 4.94 -4.09 7.47
N ALA A 372 4.29 -3.00 7.03
CA ALA A 372 4.74 -1.63 7.32
C ALA A 372 4.82 -1.35 8.81
N ALA A 373 3.80 -1.72 9.59
CA ALA A 373 3.80 -1.59 11.05
C ALA A 373 4.95 -2.34 11.75
N SER A 374 5.52 -3.37 11.10
CA SER A 374 6.69 -4.12 11.59
C SER A 374 8.02 -3.60 11.06
N SER A 375 7.99 -2.67 10.09
CA SER A 375 9.16 -2.11 9.40
C SER A 375 9.13 -0.57 9.35
N PRO A 376 9.18 0.10 10.52
CA PRO A 376 9.01 1.57 10.62
C PRO A 376 10.14 2.39 9.98
N GLU A 377 11.24 1.78 9.59
CA GLU A 377 12.43 2.49 9.10
C GLU A 377 12.53 2.50 7.56
N ASP A 378 11.65 1.80 6.84
CA ASP A 378 11.65 1.78 5.38
C ASP A 378 10.26 1.84 4.73
N LEU A 379 9.40 0.84 4.91
CA LEU A 379 8.08 0.82 4.26
C LEU A 379 7.16 1.90 4.82
N ASP A 380 7.20 2.10 6.13
CA ASP A 380 6.53 3.21 6.80
C ASP A 380 7.07 4.57 6.35
N ALA A 381 8.34 4.64 5.94
CA ALA A 381 8.97 5.89 5.53
C ALA A 381 8.56 6.36 4.10
N MET A 382 7.66 5.66 3.43
CA MET A 382 7.24 5.99 2.05
C MET A 382 6.52 7.34 1.96
N ASP A 383 5.76 7.72 2.98
CA ASP A 383 4.96 8.94 3.03
C ASP A 383 5.65 10.09 3.82
N GLU A 384 6.87 9.86 4.34
CA GLU A 384 7.56 10.82 5.22
C GLU A 384 8.20 12.01 4.49
N SER A 385 8.01 12.18 3.17
CA SER A 385 8.66 13.24 2.36
C SER A 385 10.19 13.31 2.51
N VAL A 386 10.83 12.17 2.77
CA VAL A 386 12.29 11.97 2.80
C VAL A 386 12.66 11.03 1.65
N PRO A 387 13.71 11.32 0.85
CA PRO A 387 14.10 10.40 -0.21
C PRO A 387 14.73 9.15 0.39
N PHE A 388 14.49 8.00 -0.22
CA PHE A 388 15.23 6.79 0.11
C PHE A 388 16.71 6.98 -0.19
N THR A 389 17.56 6.45 0.69
CA THR A 389 18.97 6.25 0.37
C THR A 389 19.07 5.27 -0.80
N LYS A 390 20.20 5.27 -1.49
CA LYS A 390 20.45 4.32 -2.58
C LYS A 390 20.34 2.89 -2.08
N THR A 391 20.93 2.58 -0.93
CA THR A 391 20.88 1.24 -0.33
C THR A 391 19.45 0.82 0.03
N THR A 392 18.64 1.71 0.63
CA THR A 392 17.23 1.40 0.91
C THR A 392 16.46 1.16 -0.38
N LEU A 393 16.62 2.01 -1.40
CA LEU A 393 15.94 1.83 -2.69
C LEU A 393 16.35 0.52 -3.40
N ASP A 394 17.66 0.22 -3.39
CA ASP A 394 18.19 -1.04 -3.94
C ASP A 394 17.59 -2.25 -3.22
N ASN A 395 17.49 -2.18 -1.89
CA ASN A 395 16.88 -3.23 -1.09
C ASN A 395 15.38 -3.38 -1.35
N LEU A 396 14.62 -2.29 -1.46
CA LEU A 396 13.18 -2.34 -1.72
C LEU A 396 12.86 -2.89 -3.12
N LEU A 397 13.62 -2.50 -4.14
CA LEU A 397 13.39 -2.91 -5.53
C LEU A 397 14.10 -4.21 -5.92
N GLY A 398 15.04 -4.66 -5.10
CA GLY A 398 15.72 -5.95 -5.21
C GLY A 398 16.94 -5.99 -6.13
N VAL A 399 17.36 -4.83 -6.66
CA VAL A 399 18.50 -4.72 -7.58
C VAL A 399 19.39 -3.54 -7.20
N ASN A 400 20.69 -3.69 -7.42
CA ASN A 400 21.67 -2.64 -7.20
C ASN A 400 21.63 -1.64 -8.36
N HIS A 401 20.97 -0.50 -8.16
CA HIS A 401 20.88 0.54 -9.17
C HIS A 401 22.27 1.14 -9.46
N ASP A 402 22.50 1.55 -10.70
CA ASP A 402 23.63 2.42 -11.00
C ASP A 402 23.36 3.86 -10.54
N GLU A 403 24.41 4.70 -10.57
CA GLU A 403 24.30 6.09 -10.15
C GLU A 403 23.28 6.87 -10.99
N ALA A 404 23.16 6.56 -12.29
CA ALA A 404 22.21 7.24 -13.18
C ALA A 404 20.76 6.94 -12.79
N SER A 405 20.44 5.67 -12.49
CA SER A 405 19.10 5.23 -12.09
C SER A 405 18.73 5.79 -10.71
N TYR A 406 19.66 5.77 -9.75
CA TYR A 406 19.43 6.38 -8.44
C TYR A 406 19.25 7.89 -8.53
N LYS A 407 20.09 8.58 -9.33
CA LYS A 407 19.96 10.02 -9.57
C LYS A 407 18.63 10.35 -10.22
N HIS A 408 18.16 9.52 -11.16
CA HIS A 408 16.86 9.68 -11.81
C HIS A 408 15.72 9.60 -10.80
N TYR A 409 15.75 8.66 -9.87
CA TYR A 409 14.82 8.61 -8.74
C TYR A 409 14.88 9.90 -7.91
N PHE A 410 16.08 10.27 -7.44
CA PHE A 410 16.27 11.44 -6.59
C PHE A 410 15.80 12.74 -7.24
N ASP A 411 16.08 12.94 -8.53
CA ASP A 411 15.62 14.13 -9.25
C ASP A 411 14.08 14.19 -9.37
N HIS A 412 13.39 13.05 -9.49
CA HIS A 412 11.92 13.00 -9.53
C HIS A 412 11.29 13.18 -8.16
N PHE A 413 11.89 12.63 -7.11
CA PHE A 413 11.55 12.96 -5.73
C PHE A 413 11.62 14.48 -5.50
N MET A 414 12.73 15.12 -5.90
CA MET A 414 12.88 16.57 -5.77
C MET A 414 11.78 17.32 -6.53
N LYS A 415 11.45 16.90 -7.75
CA LYS A 415 10.37 17.52 -8.54
C LYS A 415 9.02 17.42 -7.81
N ALA A 416 8.72 16.27 -7.21
CA ALA A 416 7.49 16.07 -6.44
C ALA A 416 7.43 17.02 -5.22
N GLN A 417 8.51 17.10 -4.44
CA GLN A 417 8.58 18.01 -3.30
C GLN A 417 8.45 19.50 -3.69
N HIS A 418 9.04 19.93 -4.81
CA HIS A 418 8.85 21.30 -5.30
C HIS A 418 7.42 21.56 -5.82
N ALA A 419 6.78 20.53 -6.39
CA ALA A 419 5.41 20.60 -6.89
C ALA A 419 4.35 20.49 -5.78
N ARG A 420 4.73 20.04 -4.57
CA ARG A 420 3.83 19.90 -3.42
C ARG A 420 2.99 21.16 -3.23
N VAL A 421 1.67 20.96 -3.14
CA VAL A 421 0.74 22.02 -2.77
C VAL A 421 0.87 22.22 -1.26
N VAL A 422 0.98 23.48 -0.83
CA VAL A 422 0.94 23.80 0.60
C VAL A 422 -0.50 24.03 0.95
N GLU A 423 -1.10 23.11 1.69
CA GLU A 423 -2.49 23.21 2.10
C GLU A 423 -2.65 24.29 3.16
N ASN A 424 -3.89 24.75 3.34
CA ASN A 424 -4.22 25.63 4.44
C ASN A 424 -4.78 24.82 5.62
N ASP A 425 -4.49 25.26 6.83
CA ASP A 425 -5.11 24.81 8.06
C ASP A 425 -6.57 25.32 8.16
N ASP A 426 -7.28 24.93 9.22
CA ASP A 426 -8.67 25.33 9.50
C ASP A 426 -8.87 26.85 9.61
N TYR A 427 -7.78 27.61 9.80
CA TYR A 427 -7.79 29.07 9.89
C TYR A 427 -7.42 29.75 8.56
N GLY A 428 -7.28 28.97 7.47
CA GLY A 428 -6.90 29.46 6.15
C GLY A 428 -5.43 29.86 6.04
N ARG A 429 -4.57 29.43 6.98
CA ARG A 429 -3.12 29.70 6.96
C ARG A 429 -2.39 28.50 6.37
N PRO A 430 -1.30 28.69 5.62
CA PRO A 430 -0.51 27.56 5.14
C PRO A 430 -0.06 26.61 6.26
N LYS A 431 -0.28 25.30 6.10
CA LYS A 431 0.22 24.27 7.02
C LYS A 431 1.75 24.33 7.08
N LYS A 432 2.29 24.46 8.29
CA LYS A 432 3.75 24.58 8.50
C LYS A 432 4.49 23.33 8.05
N ALA A 433 3.92 22.14 8.30
CA ALA A 433 4.46 20.86 7.88
C ALA A 433 4.66 20.81 6.36
N ASP A 434 3.64 21.18 5.57
CA ASP A 434 3.75 21.22 4.10
C ASP A 434 4.78 22.24 3.61
N GLN A 435 4.85 23.41 4.25
CA GLN A 435 5.89 24.39 3.93
C GLN A 435 7.29 23.83 4.19
N LEU A 436 7.48 23.10 5.29
CA LEU A 436 8.74 22.47 5.62
C LEU A 436 9.10 21.39 4.59
N LYS A 437 8.17 20.46 4.28
CA LYS A 437 8.32 19.41 3.26
C LYS A 437 8.72 20.00 1.91
N LYS A 438 8.00 21.03 1.44
CA LYS A 438 8.24 21.71 0.16
C LYS A 438 9.58 22.44 0.06
N ASN A 439 10.01 23.09 1.13
CA ASN A 439 11.18 23.98 1.10
C ASN A 439 12.50 23.29 1.49
N GLN A 440 12.45 22.01 1.91
CA GLN A 440 13.62 21.27 2.34
C GLN A 440 14.59 21.01 1.16
N ASN A 441 15.82 21.49 1.28
CA ASN A 441 16.84 21.37 0.23
C ASN A 441 17.60 20.04 0.31
N TRP A 442 16.93 18.94 -0.03
CA TRP A 442 17.57 17.62 -0.04
C TRP A 442 18.74 17.52 -1.03
N ARG A 443 18.77 18.35 -2.08
CA ARG A 443 19.85 18.36 -3.09
C ARG A 443 21.23 18.60 -2.49
N ALA A 444 21.32 19.40 -1.42
CA ALA A 444 22.58 19.65 -0.71
C ALA A 444 23.17 18.37 -0.07
N TYR A 445 22.34 17.35 0.16
CA TYR A 445 22.67 16.12 0.86
C TYR A 445 22.69 14.88 -0.07
N TYR A 446 22.62 15.07 -1.39
CA TYR A 446 22.58 13.94 -2.36
C TYR A 446 23.71 12.92 -2.13
N SER A 447 24.93 13.38 -1.84
CA SER A 447 26.06 12.48 -1.58
C SER A 447 25.88 11.61 -0.33
N ASP A 448 25.17 12.11 0.67
CA ASP A 448 24.88 11.37 1.90
C ASP A 448 23.87 10.26 1.61
N PHE A 449 22.80 10.57 0.86
CA PHE A 449 21.81 9.58 0.45
C PHE A 449 22.39 8.48 -0.47
N VAL A 450 23.45 8.77 -1.22
CA VAL A 450 24.16 7.74 -2.01
C VAL A 450 25.01 6.80 -1.13
N ARG A 451 25.55 7.30 0.00
CA ARG A 451 26.59 6.59 0.78
C ARG A 451 26.07 5.94 2.05
N VAL A 452 25.14 6.59 2.73
CA VAL A 452 24.61 6.15 4.01
C VAL A 452 23.56 5.05 3.76
N PRO A 453 23.57 3.94 4.53
CA PRO A 453 22.69 2.81 4.27
C PRO A 453 21.21 3.15 4.47
N VAL A 454 20.87 3.95 5.48
CA VAL A 454 19.48 4.31 5.83
C VAL A 454 19.35 5.80 6.13
N ALA A 455 18.20 6.39 5.80
CA ALA A 455 18.02 7.85 5.82
C ALA A 455 18.10 8.44 7.24
N ASN A 456 17.64 7.71 8.26
CA ASN A 456 17.65 8.15 9.66
C ASN A 456 19.07 8.38 10.23
N GLN A 457 20.12 7.89 9.56
CA GLN A 457 21.53 8.14 9.92
C GLN A 457 22.07 9.46 9.34
N ILE A 458 21.33 10.11 8.45
CA ILE A 458 21.71 11.40 7.86
C ILE A 458 21.28 12.53 8.84
N PRO A 459 22.21 13.36 9.36
CA PRO A 459 21.86 14.40 10.34
C PRO A 459 20.79 15.40 9.86
N ALA A 460 20.77 15.70 8.56
CA ALA A 460 19.75 16.56 7.96
C ALA A 460 18.34 15.94 8.03
N VAL A 461 18.23 14.62 7.86
CA VAL A 461 16.95 13.89 8.00
C VAL A 461 16.49 13.91 9.45
N GLN A 462 17.38 13.67 10.41
CA GLN A 462 17.04 13.73 11.84
C GLN A 462 16.52 15.12 12.23
N THR A 463 17.18 16.17 11.75
CA THR A 463 16.77 17.57 12.00
C THR A 463 15.41 17.85 11.36
N PHE A 464 15.21 17.41 10.12
CA PHE A 464 13.93 17.57 9.41
C PHE A 464 12.78 16.86 10.13
N LYS A 465 12.95 15.59 10.53
CA LYS A 465 11.93 14.85 11.30
C LYS A 465 11.60 15.52 12.63
N GLN A 466 12.59 16.10 13.32
CA GLN A 466 12.34 16.87 14.55
C GLN A 466 11.54 18.15 14.29
N GLN A 467 11.83 18.86 13.19
CA GLN A 467 11.11 20.07 12.80
C GLN A 467 9.67 19.75 12.37
N LEU A 468 9.47 18.61 11.70
CA LEU A 468 8.16 18.16 11.25
C LEU A 468 7.24 17.87 12.44
N LYS A 469 7.73 17.11 13.43
CA LYS A 469 7.03 16.86 14.70
C LYS A 469 6.67 18.15 15.47
N GLN A 470 7.47 19.20 15.34
CA GLN A 470 7.19 20.52 15.94
C GLN A 470 6.21 21.37 15.12
N ALA A 471 6.00 21.03 13.85
CA ALA A 471 5.12 21.74 12.93
C ALA A 471 3.71 21.15 12.90
N GLU A 472 3.58 19.87 13.26
CA GLU A 472 2.32 19.11 13.36
C GLU A 472 1.61 19.32 14.71
N GLY A 473 2.38 19.52 15.80
CA GLY A 473 1.86 19.92 17.11
C GLY A 473 1.60 21.42 17.23
#